data_AF-A0A932IGS9-F1
#
_entry.id   AF-A0A932IGS9-F1
#
_cell.length_a   1.000
_cell.length_b   1.000
_cell.length_c   1.000
_cell.angle_alpha   90.00
_cell.angle_beta   90.00
_cell.angle_gamma   90.00
#
_symmetry.space_group_name_H-M   'P 1'
#
loop_
_entity.id
_entity.type
_entity.pdbx_description
1 polymer ?
#
loop_
_entity_poly.entity_id
_entity_poly.type
_entity_poly.pdbx_seq_one_letter_code
_entity_poly.pdbx_strand_id
1 'polypeptide(L)'
;MYGCRVLCGSFLWTLVAAGAAALVVGCGGSKSSGSTTPPPSQACSGPADCPDGVCDPDTSRCVECLASSDCAPPTPTCDTAAKTCHCPSGQTSEAACGDGADNDCDTALDCADSDCNGLSCGANGRTCAAGACTCPLGEISELTCDDGNDNDCDGLADCDDPNCGGVGACVCNLTEPGIERTCSDAVDNDCDTAFDCADTDCDGETCGPNGLACTAGQCVCSLGQSPETNCADSVDNDCDGLADCADAACDAQVCGANNQRCAGGACACPGGEPNETTCNDGNDNDCDGFTDCDDANCAGVG
;
A
#
# COMPACT_ATOMS: atom_id res chain seq x y z
N MET A 1 54.34 54.87 -17.08
CA MET A 1 55.09 55.18 -15.83
C MET A 1 54.09 54.96 -14.70
N TYR A 2 54.15 53.98 -13.79
CA TYR A 2 55.10 52.94 -13.41
C TYR A 2 54.25 51.74 -12.93
N GLY A 3 54.67 50.51 -13.22
CA GLY A 3 54.08 49.31 -12.64
C GLY A 3 54.48 49.15 -11.17
N CYS A 4 53.61 48.53 -10.36
CA CYS A 4 53.96 48.13 -9.01
C CYS A 4 53.73 46.62 -8.85
N ARG A 5 54.84 45.89 -8.68
CA ARG A 5 54.90 44.49 -8.26
C ARG A 5 54.49 44.39 -6.80
N VAL A 6 53.59 43.48 -6.44
CA VAL A 6 53.35 43.10 -5.05
C VAL A 6 54.15 41.84 -4.75
N LEU A 7 55.02 41.95 -3.74
CA LEU A 7 55.87 40.90 -3.22
C LEU A 7 55.03 39.87 -2.45
N CYS A 8 55.34 38.60 -2.70
CA CYS A 8 54.85 37.44 -1.97
C CYS A 8 55.41 37.46 -0.54
N GLY A 9 54.53 37.35 0.47
CA GLY A 9 54.89 37.22 1.88
C GLY A 9 54.09 36.09 2.50
N SER A 10 54.74 34.94 2.67
CA SER A 10 54.21 33.73 3.27
C SER A 10 54.08 33.90 4.78
N PHE A 11 52.89 33.64 5.35
CA PHE A 11 52.74 33.21 6.73
C PHE A 11 51.61 32.19 6.82
N LEU A 12 52.00 30.93 7.04
CA LEU A 12 51.16 29.95 7.74
C LEU A 12 50.91 30.49 9.16
N TRP A 13 49.75 30.20 9.75
CA TRP A 13 49.57 29.57 11.07
C TRP A 13 48.06 29.33 11.33
N THR A 14 47.72 28.05 11.37
CA THR A 14 46.72 27.33 12.21
C THR A 14 45.47 28.02 12.78
N LEU A 15 44.32 27.45 12.35
CA LEU A 15 42.98 27.31 12.95
C LEU A 15 42.69 27.89 14.36
N VAL A 16 41.69 28.78 14.40
CA VAL A 16 40.67 28.85 15.46
C VAL A 16 39.31 28.95 14.76
N ALA A 17 38.49 27.91 14.85
CA ALA A 17 37.15 27.87 14.27
C ALA A 17 36.13 28.44 15.26
N ALA A 18 35.75 29.70 15.07
CA ALA A 18 34.54 30.28 15.65
C ALA A 18 34.05 31.44 14.75
N GLY A 19 32.85 31.27 14.20
CA GLY A 19 31.91 32.31 13.79
C GLY A 19 32.44 33.49 12.96
N ALA A 20 32.35 33.37 11.64
CA ALA A 20 32.27 34.55 10.78
C ALA A 20 31.37 34.25 9.57
N ALA A 21 30.19 34.86 9.57
CA ALA A 21 29.31 34.92 8.43
C ALA A 21 30.07 35.53 7.24
N ALA A 22 30.25 34.75 6.18
CA ALA A 22 30.73 35.25 4.90
C ALA A 22 29.61 36.07 4.27
N LEU A 23 29.67 37.38 4.46
CA LEU A 23 28.88 38.34 3.69
C LEU A 23 29.39 38.31 2.25
N VAL A 24 28.78 37.48 1.42
CA VAL A 24 28.93 37.55 -0.04
C VAL A 24 28.20 38.83 -0.47
N VAL A 25 28.95 39.90 -0.70
CA VAL A 25 28.45 41.06 -1.45
C VAL A 25 28.40 40.64 -2.91
N GLY A 26 27.35 39.91 -3.26
CA GLY A 26 26.91 39.76 -4.63
C GLY A 26 26.25 41.06 -5.06
N CYS A 27 26.68 41.63 -6.17
CA CYS A 27 25.87 42.59 -6.91
C CYS A 27 24.70 41.85 -7.56
N GLY A 28 23.77 41.35 -6.74
CA GLY A 28 22.47 40.86 -7.16
C GLY A 28 21.48 42.01 -7.02
N GLY A 29 21.08 42.61 -8.14
CA GLY A 29 19.92 43.49 -8.17
C GLY A 29 18.71 42.68 -7.71
N SER A 30 18.38 42.79 -6.43
CA SER A 30 17.19 42.17 -5.85
C SER A 30 15.98 42.92 -6.41
N LYS A 31 15.34 42.37 -7.44
CA LYS A 31 13.94 42.69 -7.69
C LYS A 31 13.18 42.08 -6.52
N SER A 32 12.83 42.93 -5.57
CA SER A 32 11.97 42.64 -4.43
C SER A 32 10.74 41.86 -4.89
N SER A 33 10.47 40.70 -4.28
CA SER A 33 9.22 39.93 -4.37
C SER A 33 8.02 40.67 -3.74
N GLY A 34 7.99 42.00 -3.90
CA GLY A 34 6.84 42.82 -3.60
C GLY A 34 5.93 42.76 -4.81
N SER A 35 4.95 41.86 -4.76
CA SER A 35 3.77 41.89 -5.61
C SER A 35 3.06 43.24 -5.42
N THR A 36 3.51 44.22 -6.19
CA THR A 36 2.70 45.36 -6.59
C THR A 36 2.57 45.24 -8.08
N THR A 37 1.66 44.36 -8.52
CA THR A 37 1.16 44.40 -9.89
C THR A 37 0.91 45.86 -10.25
N PRO A 38 1.49 46.38 -11.35
CA PRO A 38 1.23 47.75 -11.75
C PRO A 38 -0.28 47.88 -11.92
N PRO A 39 -0.91 48.97 -11.45
CA PRO A 39 -2.34 49.12 -11.59
C PRO A 39 -2.68 48.96 -13.07
N PRO A 40 -3.58 48.01 -13.44
CA PRO A 40 -3.92 47.80 -14.83
C PRO A 40 -4.41 49.14 -15.35
N SER A 41 -3.71 49.71 -16.35
CA SER A 41 -3.95 51.00 -17.00
C SER A 41 -2.96 52.16 -16.80
N GLN A 42 -1.73 51.99 -16.29
CA GLN A 42 -0.75 53.10 -16.45
C GLN A 42 -0.52 53.40 -17.94
N ALA A 43 -0.62 54.68 -18.34
CA ALA A 43 -0.32 55.08 -19.71
C ALA A 43 1.19 55.00 -19.97
N CYS A 44 1.57 54.52 -21.15
CA CYS A 44 2.97 54.35 -21.53
C CYS A 44 3.21 54.87 -22.96
N SER A 45 4.43 55.33 -23.23
CA SER A 45 4.92 55.73 -24.55
C SER A 45 6.11 54.89 -25.01
N GLY A 46 6.68 54.06 -24.12
CA GLY A 46 7.69 53.07 -24.45
C GLY A 46 7.98 52.10 -23.30
N PRO A 47 8.93 51.18 -23.49
CA PRO A 47 9.22 50.11 -22.52
C PRO A 47 9.71 50.61 -21.15
N ALA A 48 10.32 51.80 -21.10
CA ALA A 48 10.83 52.38 -19.86
C ALA A 48 9.72 52.83 -18.89
N ASP A 49 8.49 52.95 -19.36
CA ASP A 49 7.36 53.44 -18.56
C ASP A 49 6.65 52.33 -17.75
N CYS A 50 6.99 51.06 -18.00
CA CYS A 50 6.37 49.89 -17.36
C CYS A 50 7.45 49.08 -16.59
N PRO A 51 7.63 49.31 -15.28
CA PRO A 51 8.68 48.66 -14.49
C PRO A 51 8.53 47.13 -14.36
N ASP A 52 7.27 46.67 -14.31
CA ASP A 52 6.86 45.29 -14.06
C ASP A 52 5.91 44.79 -15.17
N GLY A 53 6.28 45.01 -16.43
CA GLY A 53 5.50 44.57 -17.59
C GLY A 53 5.98 45.17 -18.91
N VAL A 54 5.08 45.21 -19.89
CA VAL A 54 5.36 45.73 -21.24
C VAL A 54 4.33 46.78 -21.66
N CYS A 55 4.78 47.73 -22.49
CA CYS A 55 3.89 48.75 -23.05
C CYS A 55 3.16 48.19 -24.28
N ASP A 56 1.84 48.05 -24.20
CA ASP A 56 1.00 47.63 -25.33
C ASP A 56 0.93 48.77 -26.38
N PRO A 57 1.46 48.56 -27.60
CA PRO A 57 1.47 49.59 -28.63
C PRO A 57 0.07 49.96 -29.13
N ASP A 58 -0.91 49.05 -29.01
CA ASP A 58 -2.27 49.26 -29.52
C ASP A 58 -3.11 50.09 -28.55
N THR A 59 -2.91 49.88 -27.24
CA THR A 59 -3.70 50.55 -26.20
C THR A 59 -2.95 51.69 -25.49
N SER A 60 -1.63 51.80 -25.68
CA SER A 60 -0.74 52.73 -24.97
C SER A 60 -0.86 52.58 -23.44
N ARG A 61 -1.05 51.34 -22.96
CA ARG A 61 -1.17 51.00 -21.55
C ARG A 61 -0.15 49.93 -21.17
N CYS A 62 0.36 50.01 -19.94
CA CYS A 62 1.15 48.93 -19.37
C CYS A 62 0.25 47.71 -19.11
N VAL A 63 0.72 46.57 -19.59
CA VAL A 63 0.14 45.23 -19.36
C VAL A 63 1.24 44.30 -18.84
N GLU A 64 0.88 43.15 -18.28
CA GLU A 64 1.89 42.20 -17.79
C GLU A 64 2.66 41.58 -18.96
N CYS A 65 1.99 41.22 -20.07
CA CYS A 65 2.63 40.56 -21.19
C CYS A 65 1.96 40.83 -22.54
N LEU A 66 2.74 40.70 -23.62
CA LEU A 66 2.28 40.66 -25.01
C LEU A 66 2.72 39.37 -25.70
N ALA A 67 3.77 38.73 -25.21
CA ALA A 67 4.23 37.39 -25.55
C ALA A 67 4.74 36.67 -24.30
N SER A 68 4.84 35.33 -24.34
CA SER A 68 5.36 34.55 -23.21
C SER A 68 6.81 34.88 -22.83
N SER A 69 7.58 35.53 -23.71
CA SER A 69 8.92 36.05 -23.38
C SER A 69 8.92 37.20 -22.37
N ASP A 70 7.77 37.85 -22.18
CA ASP A 70 7.60 38.94 -21.23
C ASP A 70 7.30 38.43 -19.82
N CYS A 71 6.94 37.14 -19.71
CA CYS A 71 6.62 36.48 -18.47
C CYS A 71 7.87 35.80 -17.87
N ALA A 72 7.91 35.73 -16.54
CA ALA A 72 8.94 35.04 -15.78
C ALA A 72 8.28 33.98 -14.87
N PRO A 73 9.05 32.99 -14.38
CA PRO A 73 8.56 32.08 -13.36
C PRO A 73 7.98 32.84 -12.15
N PRO A 74 6.90 32.33 -11.55
CA PRO A 74 6.32 31.00 -11.78
C PRO A 74 5.26 30.94 -12.89
N THR A 75 4.81 32.07 -13.46
CA THR A 75 3.78 32.11 -14.52
C THR A 75 4.39 32.42 -15.89
N PRO A 76 5.01 31.45 -16.60
CA PRO A 76 5.79 31.73 -17.81
C PRO A 76 4.95 31.95 -19.08
N THR A 77 3.62 31.77 -19.01
CA THR A 77 2.76 31.81 -20.19
C THR A 77 1.95 33.09 -20.24
N CYS A 78 1.93 33.76 -21.39
CA CYS A 78 1.13 34.96 -21.59
C CYS A 78 -0.25 34.63 -22.18
N ASP A 79 -1.33 35.00 -21.48
CA ASP A 79 -2.64 35.10 -22.09
C ASP A 79 -2.70 36.42 -22.86
N THR A 80 -2.49 36.36 -24.18
CA THR A 80 -2.48 37.55 -25.03
C THR A 80 -3.83 38.26 -25.18
N ALA A 81 -4.94 37.63 -24.76
CA ALA A 81 -6.26 38.23 -24.73
C ALA A 81 -6.52 38.94 -23.39
N ALA A 82 -6.18 38.30 -22.27
CA ALA A 82 -6.27 38.90 -20.94
C ALA A 82 -5.12 39.88 -20.63
N LYS A 83 -4.02 39.78 -21.39
CA LYS A 83 -2.77 40.52 -21.21
C LYS A 83 -2.10 40.27 -19.85
N THR A 84 -2.25 39.05 -19.34
CA THR A 84 -1.76 38.60 -18.03
C THR A 84 -0.90 37.35 -18.14
N CYS A 85 0.10 37.22 -17.28
CA CYS A 85 0.88 35.99 -17.17
C CYS A 85 0.10 34.95 -16.34
N HIS A 86 0.12 33.68 -16.76
CA HIS A 86 -0.58 32.59 -16.09
C HIS A 86 0.22 31.28 -16.08
N CYS A 87 -0.24 30.35 -15.24
CA CYS A 87 0.23 28.98 -15.22
C CYS A 87 -0.38 28.20 -16.40
N PRO A 88 0.42 27.54 -17.26
CA PRO A 88 -0.10 26.83 -18.44
C PRO A 88 -1.04 25.66 -18.09
N SER A 89 -0.85 25.06 -16.92
CA SER A 89 -1.60 23.91 -16.38
C SER A 89 -2.88 24.32 -15.65
N GLY A 90 -3.02 25.58 -15.22
CA GLY A 90 -4.18 26.05 -14.45
C GLY A 90 -4.43 25.28 -13.14
N GLN A 91 -3.44 24.50 -12.70
CA GLN A 91 -3.49 23.75 -11.45
C GLN A 91 -3.25 24.72 -10.29
N THR A 92 -3.85 24.40 -9.15
CA THR A 92 -3.72 25.17 -7.90
C THR A 92 -3.04 24.36 -6.80
N SER A 93 -2.51 23.19 -7.17
CA SER A 93 -1.82 22.27 -6.29
C SER A 93 -0.92 21.37 -7.12
N GLU A 94 0.34 21.22 -6.70
CA GLU A 94 1.28 20.31 -7.34
C GLU A 94 0.86 18.85 -7.13
N ALA A 95 0.73 18.12 -8.24
CA ALA A 95 0.30 16.72 -8.22
C ALA A 95 1.31 15.80 -8.90
N ALA A 96 2.22 16.34 -9.73
CA ALA A 96 3.24 15.58 -10.44
C ALA A 96 4.58 15.73 -9.69
N CYS A 97 4.63 15.17 -8.48
CA CYS A 97 5.66 15.44 -7.48
C CYS A 97 7.06 14.84 -7.74
N GLY A 98 7.40 14.57 -8.99
CA GLY A 98 8.70 14.02 -9.38
C GLY A 98 9.02 14.22 -10.87
N ASP A 99 8.35 15.15 -11.54
CA ASP A 99 8.58 15.45 -12.96
C ASP A 99 9.58 16.61 -13.18
N GLY A 100 10.02 17.27 -12.10
CA GLY A 100 10.95 18.38 -12.17
C GLY A 100 10.33 19.69 -12.66
N ALA A 101 9.00 19.79 -12.69
CA ALA A 101 8.26 21.00 -13.05
C ALA A 101 7.35 21.51 -11.91
N ASP A 102 7.21 22.84 -11.88
CA ASP A 102 6.31 23.59 -10.99
C ASP A 102 4.99 23.76 -11.76
N ASN A 103 4.10 22.78 -11.58
CA ASN A 103 2.87 22.60 -12.36
C ASN A 103 1.70 23.40 -11.80
N ASP A 104 1.76 23.87 -10.55
CA ASP A 104 0.79 24.83 -10.00
C ASP A 104 1.30 26.27 -9.95
N CYS A 105 2.56 26.48 -10.29
CA CYS A 105 3.20 27.78 -10.42
C CYS A 105 3.24 28.55 -9.09
N ASP A 106 3.47 27.87 -7.97
CA ASP A 106 3.57 28.47 -6.63
C ASP A 106 5.03 28.75 -6.18
N THR A 107 6.01 28.42 -7.05
CA THR A 107 7.47 28.50 -6.90
C THR A 107 8.14 27.32 -6.21
N ALA A 108 7.39 26.43 -5.58
CA ALA A 108 7.91 25.17 -5.11
C ALA A 108 7.90 24.13 -6.25
N LEU A 109 8.72 23.10 -6.09
CA LEU A 109 8.95 22.09 -7.12
C LEU A 109 8.94 20.71 -6.48
N ASP A 110 8.20 19.78 -7.08
CA ASP A 110 8.14 18.38 -6.66
C ASP A 110 7.98 18.27 -5.12
N CYS A 111 8.79 17.44 -4.46
CA CYS A 111 8.74 17.29 -3.00
C CYS A 111 9.11 18.52 -2.18
N ALA A 112 9.67 19.58 -2.78
CA ALA A 112 9.84 20.85 -2.09
C ALA A 112 8.50 21.60 -1.96
N ASP A 113 7.50 21.22 -2.75
CA ASP A 113 6.12 21.69 -2.67
C ASP A 113 5.38 21.08 -1.48
N SER A 114 4.59 21.90 -0.79
CA SER A 114 3.76 21.46 0.32
C SER A 114 2.56 20.62 -0.09
N ASP A 115 2.06 20.81 -1.32
CA ASP A 115 0.96 20.03 -1.88
C ASP A 115 1.40 18.60 -2.24
N CYS A 116 2.70 18.39 -2.41
CA CYS A 116 3.30 17.09 -2.65
C CYS A 116 3.48 16.21 -1.41
N ASN A 117 3.26 16.72 -0.19
CA ASN A 117 3.56 15.97 1.02
C ASN A 117 2.74 14.67 1.12
N GLY A 118 3.42 13.52 1.10
CA GLY A 118 2.83 12.18 1.09
C GLY A 118 2.41 11.66 -0.29
N LEU A 119 2.60 12.43 -1.37
CA LEU A 119 2.35 12.00 -2.73
C LEU A 119 3.55 11.25 -3.32
N SER A 120 3.28 10.42 -4.34
CA SER A 120 4.32 9.67 -5.06
C SER A 120 5.22 10.61 -5.86
N CYS A 121 6.53 10.39 -5.76
CA CYS A 121 7.56 11.26 -6.34
C CYS A 121 8.58 10.53 -7.23
N GLY A 122 8.36 9.23 -7.44
CA GLY A 122 9.26 8.39 -8.20
C GLY A 122 8.71 6.98 -8.36
N ALA A 123 9.55 6.10 -8.90
CA ALA A 123 9.25 4.67 -8.97
C ALA A 123 9.34 4.01 -7.58
N ASN A 124 8.91 2.75 -7.52
CA ASN A 124 9.21 1.84 -6.41
C ASN A 124 8.73 2.35 -5.05
N GLY A 125 7.47 2.78 -4.96
CA GLY A 125 6.86 3.16 -3.67
C GLY A 125 7.37 4.47 -3.03
N ARG A 126 8.27 5.21 -3.67
CA ARG A 126 8.82 6.46 -3.12
C ARG A 126 7.77 7.56 -2.99
N THR A 127 7.77 8.25 -1.85
CA THR A 127 6.87 9.38 -1.56
C THR A 127 7.62 10.59 -1.04
N CYS A 128 7.02 11.77 -1.24
CA CYS A 128 7.58 13.00 -0.70
C CYS A 128 7.39 13.06 0.81
N ALA A 129 8.50 13.22 1.53
CA ALA A 129 8.50 13.52 2.95
C ALA A 129 9.59 14.54 3.26
N ALA A 130 9.24 15.56 4.05
CA ALA A 130 10.17 16.58 4.53
C ALA A 130 11.00 17.29 3.44
N GLY A 131 10.39 17.58 2.27
CA GLY A 131 11.07 18.32 1.20
C GLY A 131 11.80 17.44 0.18
N ALA A 132 11.77 16.11 0.33
CA ALA A 132 12.55 15.19 -0.51
C ALA A 132 11.76 13.93 -0.88
N CYS A 133 12.16 13.32 -2.00
CA CYS A 133 11.62 12.03 -2.43
C CYS A 133 12.33 10.90 -1.67
N THR A 134 11.60 10.19 -0.81
CA THR A 134 12.16 9.22 0.14
C THR A 134 11.45 7.88 0.06
N CYS A 135 12.14 6.82 0.49
CA CYS A 135 11.49 5.54 0.74
C CYS A 135 10.75 5.60 2.09
N PRO A 136 9.43 5.34 2.16
CA PRO A 136 8.64 5.50 3.38
C PRO A 136 9.11 4.61 4.53
N LEU A 137 9.55 3.40 4.19
CA LEU A 137 9.96 2.36 5.13
C LEU A 137 11.44 2.50 5.52
N GLY A 138 12.21 3.23 4.70
CA GLY A 138 13.50 3.81 5.06
C GLY A 138 14.62 2.79 5.22
N GLU A 139 14.43 1.56 4.73
CA GLU A 139 15.52 0.61 4.61
C GLU A 139 16.48 1.08 3.51
N ILE A 140 17.77 0.88 3.74
CA ILE A 140 18.82 1.17 2.74
C ILE A 140 19.19 -0.11 1.99
N SER A 141 18.73 -1.24 2.52
CA SER A 141 18.85 -2.60 2.02
C SER A 141 17.66 -3.35 2.58
N GLU A 142 16.94 -4.08 1.75
CA GLU A 142 15.79 -4.86 2.19
C GLU A 142 16.19 -5.97 3.18
N LEU A 143 15.61 -5.93 4.38
CA LEU A 143 15.83 -6.91 5.45
C LEU A 143 14.52 -7.55 5.95
N THR A 144 13.38 -6.95 5.63
CA THR A 144 12.07 -7.53 5.81
C THR A 144 11.70 -8.17 4.48
N CYS A 145 11.73 -9.51 4.42
CA CYS A 145 11.81 -10.27 3.16
C CYS A 145 10.59 -11.17 2.93
N ASP A 146 9.49 -10.89 3.61
CA ASP A 146 8.27 -11.70 3.64
C ASP A 146 6.99 -10.87 3.77
N ASP A 147 7.05 -9.54 3.54
CA ASP A 147 5.94 -8.63 3.79
C ASP A 147 5.26 -8.09 2.53
N GLY A 148 5.74 -8.49 1.34
CA GLY A 148 5.15 -8.12 0.06
C GLY A 148 5.51 -6.71 -0.40
N ASN A 149 6.36 -5.99 0.34
CA ASN A 149 6.71 -4.60 0.07
C ASN A 149 8.18 -4.50 -0.35
N ASP A 150 8.48 -3.50 -1.19
CA ASP A 150 9.85 -3.07 -1.51
C ASP A 150 10.28 -2.02 -0.47
N ASN A 151 10.95 -2.49 0.59
CA ASN A 151 11.23 -1.73 1.80
C ASN A 151 12.41 -0.75 1.66
N ASP A 152 13.26 -0.95 0.64
CA ASP A 152 14.37 -0.05 0.31
C ASP A 152 14.15 0.76 -0.99
N CYS A 153 13.02 0.52 -1.66
CA CYS A 153 12.54 1.20 -2.84
C CYS A 153 13.51 1.10 -4.03
N ASP A 154 14.15 -0.06 -4.24
CA ASP A 154 15.07 -0.34 -5.33
C ASP A 154 14.40 -0.99 -6.56
N GLY A 155 13.18 -1.49 -6.39
CA GLY A 155 12.32 -2.08 -7.42
C GLY A 155 12.21 -3.60 -7.38
N LEU A 156 12.88 -4.25 -6.42
CA LEU A 156 12.70 -5.65 -6.07
C LEU A 156 12.08 -5.71 -4.67
N ALA A 157 11.40 -6.81 -4.36
CA ALA A 157 10.74 -7.00 -3.08
C ALA A 157 10.95 -8.45 -2.62
N ASP A 158 11.07 -8.63 -1.31
CA ASP A 158 11.17 -9.95 -0.68
C ASP A 158 12.27 -10.83 -1.31
N CYS A 159 11.99 -12.09 -1.63
CA CYS A 159 12.99 -13.01 -2.18
C CYS A 159 13.43 -12.71 -3.62
N ASP A 160 12.75 -11.80 -4.32
CA ASP A 160 13.25 -11.26 -5.58
C ASP A 160 14.38 -10.24 -5.34
N ASP A 161 14.49 -9.69 -4.12
CA ASP A 161 15.53 -8.74 -3.74
C ASP A 161 16.86 -9.44 -3.36
N PRO A 162 18.01 -9.08 -3.97
CA PRO A 162 19.31 -9.68 -3.67
C PRO A 162 19.79 -9.49 -2.22
N ASN A 163 19.33 -8.45 -1.53
CA ASN A 163 19.65 -8.17 -0.13
C ASN A 163 18.93 -9.14 0.81
N CYS A 164 17.84 -9.75 0.37
CA CYS A 164 17.11 -10.79 1.09
C CYS A 164 17.74 -12.19 0.99
N GLY A 165 18.77 -12.38 0.16
CA GLY A 165 19.44 -13.67 0.02
C GLY A 165 19.95 -14.24 1.35
N GLY A 166 19.35 -15.34 1.82
CA GLY A 166 19.73 -15.99 3.07
C GLY A 166 19.16 -15.35 4.35
N VAL A 167 18.14 -14.50 4.22
CA VAL A 167 17.41 -13.88 5.34
C VAL A 167 15.97 -14.42 5.37
N GLY A 168 15.50 -14.83 6.55
CA GLY A 168 14.10 -15.23 6.75
C GLY A 168 13.66 -16.36 5.81
N ALA A 169 12.57 -16.13 5.09
CA ALA A 169 11.99 -17.09 4.14
C ALA A 169 12.83 -17.33 2.88
N CYS A 170 13.71 -16.38 2.56
CA CYS A 170 14.63 -16.48 1.42
C CYS A 170 15.92 -17.25 1.76
N VAL A 171 15.92 -18.00 2.87
CA VAL A 171 16.97 -18.97 3.19
C VAL A 171 16.77 -20.20 2.33
N CYS A 172 17.61 -20.36 1.30
CA CYS A 172 17.72 -21.61 0.57
C CYS A 172 18.21 -22.74 1.50
N ASN A 173 17.33 -23.69 1.79
CA ASN A 173 17.65 -24.87 2.57
C ASN A 173 17.79 -26.08 1.62
N LEU A 174 19.03 -26.42 1.26
CA LEU A 174 19.36 -27.52 0.33
C LEU A 174 19.03 -28.95 0.83
N THR A 175 18.10 -29.11 1.78
CA THR A 175 17.65 -30.43 2.25
C THR A 175 16.82 -31.17 1.21
N GLU A 176 16.07 -30.48 0.34
CA GLU A 176 15.22 -31.10 -0.70
C GLU A 176 15.45 -30.43 -2.09
N PRO A 177 16.65 -30.55 -2.69
CA PRO A 177 16.98 -29.79 -3.90
C PRO A 177 16.07 -30.13 -5.09
N GLY A 178 15.40 -29.11 -5.63
CA GLY A 178 14.56 -29.16 -6.83
C GLY A 178 13.22 -29.90 -6.66
N ILE A 179 12.77 -30.10 -5.43
CA ILE A 179 11.37 -30.35 -5.11
C ILE A 179 11.06 -29.91 -3.67
N GLU A 180 10.18 -28.93 -3.49
CA GLU A 180 9.75 -28.57 -2.15
C GLU A 180 8.79 -29.62 -1.55
N ARG A 181 9.09 -30.10 -0.34
CA ARG A 181 8.24 -31.04 0.40
C ARG A 181 7.66 -30.48 1.70
N THR A 182 8.28 -29.45 2.24
CA THR A 182 7.86 -28.85 3.51
C THR A 182 7.10 -27.58 3.19
N CYS A 183 5.80 -27.72 2.95
CA CYS A 183 4.97 -26.65 2.37
C CYS A 183 4.31 -25.72 3.41
N SER A 184 4.93 -25.54 4.57
CA SER A 184 4.38 -24.73 5.67
C SER A 184 5.42 -24.23 6.68
N ASP A 185 6.71 -24.26 6.34
CA ASP A 185 7.78 -23.81 7.22
C ASP A 185 8.33 -22.42 6.87
N ALA A 186 7.78 -21.78 5.83
CA ALA A 186 8.16 -20.48 5.33
C ALA A 186 9.64 -20.43 4.92
N VAL A 187 10.15 -21.51 4.34
CA VAL A 187 11.54 -21.62 3.88
C VAL A 187 11.54 -22.22 2.49
N ASP A 188 12.23 -21.59 1.55
CA ASP A 188 12.51 -22.19 0.23
C ASP A 188 13.44 -23.41 0.39
N ASN A 189 12.85 -24.60 0.47
CA ASN A 189 13.57 -25.85 0.74
C ASN A 189 14.17 -26.52 -0.50
N ASP A 190 13.93 -25.94 -1.68
CA ASP A 190 14.32 -26.52 -2.96
C ASP A 190 15.20 -25.58 -3.81
N CYS A 191 15.24 -24.32 -3.39
CA CYS A 191 16.03 -23.19 -3.86
C CYS A 191 15.62 -22.67 -5.24
N ASP A 192 14.33 -22.68 -5.55
CA ASP A 192 13.77 -22.19 -6.80
C ASP A 192 13.13 -20.80 -6.71
N THR A 193 13.22 -20.15 -5.54
CA THR A 193 12.68 -18.82 -5.15
C THR A 193 11.22 -18.78 -4.73
N ALA A 194 10.47 -19.85 -4.91
CA ALA A 194 9.18 -20.01 -4.27
C ALA A 194 9.32 -20.75 -2.93
N PHE A 195 8.34 -20.61 -2.04
CA PHE A 195 8.30 -21.33 -0.78
C PHE A 195 6.85 -21.58 -0.35
N ASP A 196 6.65 -22.64 0.45
CA ASP A 196 5.36 -23.11 0.91
C ASP A 196 4.32 -23.20 -0.24
N CYS A 197 3.09 -22.76 -0.03
CA CYS A 197 2.05 -22.83 -1.05
C CYS A 197 2.29 -21.94 -2.27
N ALA A 198 3.21 -20.98 -2.21
CA ALA A 198 3.59 -20.20 -3.37
C ALA A 198 4.44 -21.05 -4.34
N ASP A 199 5.09 -22.11 -3.85
CA ASP A 199 5.80 -23.08 -4.66
C ASP A 199 4.83 -24.02 -5.40
N THR A 200 5.14 -24.25 -6.67
CA THR A 200 4.39 -25.18 -7.52
C THR A 200 4.57 -26.64 -7.14
N ASP A 201 5.68 -27.00 -6.48
CA ASP A 201 5.94 -28.34 -5.96
C ASP A 201 5.05 -28.68 -4.76
N CYS A 202 4.52 -27.65 -4.09
CA CYS A 202 3.60 -27.77 -2.96
C CYS A 202 2.12 -27.86 -3.34
N ASP A 203 1.74 -27.79 -4.62
CA ASP A 203 0.34 -27.84 -5.03
C ASP A 203 -0.35 -29.15 -4.60
N GLY A 204 -1.41 -29.04 -3.79
CA GLY A 204 -2.13 -30.16 -3.20
C GLY A 204 -1.50 -30.77 -1.94
N GLU A 205 -0.32 -30.31 -1.51
CA GLU A 205 0.32 -30.76 -0.27
C GLU A 205 -0.28 -30.08 0.96
N THR A 206 -0.19 -30.75 2.11
CA THR A 206 -0.72 -30.22 3.38
C THR A 206 0.12 -29.03 3.85
N CYS A 207 -0.54 -27.89 4.09
CA CYS A 207 0.10 -26.64 4.51
C CYS A 207 -0.29 -26.21 5.92
N GLY A 208 -1.11 -27.01 6.61
CA GLY A 208 -1.58 -26.72 7.94
C GLY A 208 -2.34 -27.89 8.56
N PRO A 209 -2.80 -27.74 9.81
CA PRO A 209 -3.68 -28.73 10.44
C PRO A 209 -5.05 -28.75 9.76
N ASN A 210 -5.91 -29.68 10.18
CA ASN A 210 -7.35 -29.62 9.92
C ASN A 210 -7.75 -29.65 8.43
N GLY A 211 -6.96 -30.30 7.57
CA GLY A 211 -7.31 -30.44 6.15
C GLY A 211 -6.97 -29.23 5.27
N LEU A 212 -6.21 -28.27 5.79
CA LEU A 212 -5.60 -27.21 4.98
C LEU A 212 -4.57 -27.79 4.02
N ALA A 213 -4.69 -27.44 2.74
CA ALA A 213 -3.73 -27.82 1.72
C ALA A 213 -3.50 -26.66 0.75
N CYS A 214 -2.35 -26.66 0.10
CA CYS A 214 -2.01 -25.66 -0.89
C CYS A 214 -2.89 -25.83 -2.12
N THR A 215 -3.49 -24.74 -2.57
CA THR A 215 -4.20 -24.69 -3.85
C THR A 215 -4.01 -23.31 -4.45
N ALA A 216 -3.49 -23.26 -5.67
CA ALA A 216 -3.30 -22.02 -6.42
C ALA A 216 -2.51 -20.93 -5.66
N GLY A 217 -1.38 -21.29 -5.05
CA GLY A 217 -0.51 -20.31 -4.38
C GLY A 217 -0.84 -20.06 -2.91
N GLN A 218 -1.91 -20.66 -2.37
CA GLN A 218 -2.43 -20.31 -1.05
C GLN A 218 -2.76 -21.54 -0.20
N CYS A 219 -2.53 -21.43 1.11
CA CYS A 219 -2.96 -22.42 2.07
C CYS A 219 -4.45 -22.24 2.37
N VAL A 220 -5.29 -23.15 1.86
CA VAL A 220 -6.75 -23.02 1.92
C VAL A 220 -7.43 -24.30 2.35
N CYS A 221 -8.67 -24.19 2.82
CA CYS A 221 -9.50 -25.35 3.08
C CYS A 221 -9.95 -25.97 1.77
N SER A 222 -9.34 -27.09 1.39
CA SER A 222 -9.59 -27.74 0.09
C SER A 222 -11.00 -28.32 -0.06
N LEU A 223 -11.69 -28.53 1.07
CA LEU A 223 -13.07 -29.03 1.10
C LEU A 223 -14.10 -27.89 0.97
N GLY A 224 -13.68 -26.65 1.24
CA GLY A 224 -14.39 -25.42 0.90
C GLY A 224 -15.77 -25.22 1.55
N GLN A 225 -16.12 -26.00 2.57
CA GLN A 225 -17.41 -25.86 3.24
C GLN A 225 -17.28 -24.97 4.47
N SER A 226 -17.16 -23.65 4.34
CA SER A 226 -17.23 -22.75 5.51
C SER A 226 -18.60 -22.04 5.56
N PRO A 227 -19.46 -22.33 6.54
CA PRO A 227 -19.26 -23.20 7.72
C PRO A 227 -19.53 -24.69 7.45
N GLU A 228 -19.14 -25.60 8.36
CA GLU A 228 -19.31 -27.06 8.21
C GLU A 228 -20.78 -27.45 7.95
N THR A 229 -21.02 -28.29 6.92
CA THR A 229 -22.39 -28.75 6.56
C THR A 229 -22.59 -30.26 6.57
N ASN A 230 -21.50 -31.04 6.59
CA ASN A 230 -21.56 -32.51 6.61
C ASN A 230 -21.29 -33.03 8.03
N CYS A 231 -22.29 -32.95 8.89
CA CYS A 231 -22.12 -33.17 10.33
C CYS A 231 -22.02 -34.64 10.80
N ALA A 232 -21.56 -35.55 9.92
CA ALA A 232 -21.50 -36.99 10.21
C ALA A 232 -20.48 -37.76 9.36
N ASP A 233 -19.58 -37.08 8.65
CA ASP A 233 -18.56 -37.74 7.81
C ASP A 233 -17.20 -37.88 8.51
N SER A 234 -17.07 -37.35 9.72
CA SER A 234 -15.85 -37.36 10.54
C SER A 234 -14.68 -36.63 9.89
N VAL A 235 -14.99 -35.68 9.02
CA VAL A 235 -14.04 -34.79 8.37
C VAL A 235 -14.39 -33.35 8.74
N ASP A 236 -13.38 -32.59 9.12
CA ASP A 236 -13.49 -31.15 9.30
C ASP A 236 -13.55 -30.49 7.91
N ASN A 237 -14.77 -30.27 7.43
CA ASN A 237 -14.99 -29.78 6.06
C ASN A 237 -14.83 -28.26 5.91
N ASP A 238 -14.72 -27.55 7.03
CA ASP A 238 -14.53 -26.11 7.08
C ASP A 238 -13.15 -25.68 7.57
N CYS A 239 -12.35 -26.66 8.00
CA CYS A 239 -10.98 -26.60 8.44
C CYS A 239 -10.78 -25.73 9.70
N ASP A 240 -11.80 -25.57 10.54
CA ASP A 240 -11.72 -24.73 11.75
C ASP A 240 -11.15 -25.47 12.99
N GLY A 241 -10.96 -26.78 12.89
CA GLY A 241 -10.43 -27.68 13.92
C GLY A 241 -11.47 -28.47 14.69
N LEU A 242 -12.75 -28.33 14.35
CA LEU A 242 -13.85 -29.15 14.85
C LEU A 242 -14.45 -29.94 13.69
N ALA A 243 -15.06 -31.08 13.99
CA ALA A 243 -15.67 -31.94 12.98
C ALA A 243 -16.98 -32.51 13.51
N ASP A 244 -17.93 -32.73 12.61
CA ASP A 244 -19.25 -33.27 12.90
C ASP A 244 -19.94 -32.50 14.06
N CYS A 245 -20.58 -33.21 15.00
CA CYS A 245 -21.26 -32.58 16.12
C CYS A 245 -20.34 -31.87 17.12
N ALA A 246 -19.02 -32.03 17.03
CA ALA A 246 -18.11 -31.21 17.82
C ALA A 246 -18.03 -29.78 17.28
N ASP A 247 -18.37 -29.59 16.00
CA ASP A 247 -18.43 -28.30 15.34
C ASP A 247 -19.70 -27.49 15.69
N ALA A 248 -19.54 -26.18 15.77
CA ALA A 248 -20.59 -25.26 16.19
C ALA A 248 -21.61 -24.97 15.08
N ALA A 249 -21.21 -25.01 13.81
CA ALA A 249 -22.11 -24.88 12.68
C ALA A 249 -23.01 -26.11 12.52
N CYS A 250 -22.55 -27.26 13.01
CA CYS A 250 -23.32 -28.48 13.07
C CYS A 250 -24.37 -28.56 14.18
N ASP A 251 -24.50 -27.53 15.04
CA ASP A 251 -25.51 -27.53 16.11
C ASP A 251 -26.94 -27.72 15.56
N ALA A 252 -27.68 -28.64 16.16
CA ALA A 252 -29.01 -29.11 15.76
C ALA A 252 -29.15 -29.69 14.33
N GLN A 253 -28.04 -29.86 13.60
CA GLN A 253 -28.04 -30.51 12.28
C GLN A 253 -28.18 -32.02 12.42
N VAL A 254 -28.72 -32.65 11.37
CA VAL A 254 -28.85 -34.11 11.31
C VAL A 254 -27.47 -34.74 11.18
N CYS A 255 -27.17 -35.67 12.08
CA CYS A 255 -25.86 -36.31 12.18
C CYS A 255 -25.92 -37.84 12.11
N GLY A 256 -27.12 -38.40 11.98
CA GLY A 256 -27.32 -39.85 12.05
C GLY A 256 -28.65 -40.31 11.47
N ALA A 257 -28.90 -41.61 11.61
CA ALA A 257 -30.17 -42.22 11.20
C ALA A 257 -31.32 -41.72 12.08
N ASN A 258 -32.57 -41.92 11.63
CA ASN A 258 -33.76 -41.70 12.43
C ASN A 258 -33.79 -40.30 13.09
N ASN A 259 -33.39 -39.27 12.33
CA ASN A 259 -33.41 -37.86 12.75
C ASN A 259 -32.58 -37.54 14.01
N GLN A 260 -31.53 -38.32 14.29
CA GLN A 260 -30.50 -37.93 15.26
C GLN A 260 -29.89 -36.59 14.89
N ARG A 261 -29.71 -35.72 15.88
CA ARG A 261 -29.21 -34.35 15.72
C ARG A 261 -28.03 -34.10 16.64
N CYS A 262 -27.14 -33.21 16.21
CA CYS A 262 -26.06 -32.76 17.06
C CYS A 262 -26.63 -31.98 18.25
N ALA A 263 -26.24 -32.40 19.45
CA ALA A 263 -26.56 -31.74 20.70
C ALA A 263 -25.40 -31.91 21.68
N GLY A 264 -24.83 -30.79 22.13
CA GLY A 264 -23.78 -30.80 23.15
C GLY A 264 -22.49 -31.50 22.74
N GLY A 265 -22.07 -31.38 21.47
CA GLY A 265 -20.82 -31.97 20.99
C GLY A 265 -20.95 -33.39 20.43
N ALA A 266 -22.15 -33.99 20.44
CA ALA A 266 -22.36 -35.38 20.08
C ALA A 266 -23.66 -35.57 19.30
N CYS A 267 -23.69 -36.64 18.50
CA CYS A 267 -24.90 -37.05 17.80
C CYS A 267 -25.86 -37.75 18.77
N ALA A 268 -27.04 -37.17 18.99
CA ALA A 268 -28.00 -37.64 19.98
C ALA A 268 -29.43 -37.61 19.45
N CYS A 269 -30.32 -38.33 20.12
CA CYS A 269 -31.75 -38.24 19.85
C CYS A 269 -32.31 -36.93 20.38
N PRO A 270 -33.24 -36.28 19.65
CA PRO A 270 -33.86 -35.03 20.08
C PRO A 270 -34.46 -35.10 21.49
N GLY A 271 -35.10 -36.22 21.83
CA GLY A 271 -35.66 -36.45 23.17
C GLY A 271 -34.64 -36.97 24.19
N GLY A 272 -33.53 -37.55 23.74
CA GLY A 272 -32.54 -38.19 24.60
C GLY A 272 -33.09 -39.39 25.41
N GLU A 273 -34.28 -39.89 25.04
CA GLU A 273 -34.98 -40.95 25.74
C GLU A 273 -34.78 -42.29 25.01
N PRO A 274 -34.76 -43.42 25.73
CA PRO A 274 -34.66 -44.75 25.11
C PRO A 274 -36.00 -45.28 24.59
N ASN A 275 -37.11 -44.57 24.84
CA ASN A 275 -38.44 -44.89 24.34
C ASN A 275 -39.20 -43.59 24.06
N GLU A 276 -40.01 -43.57 23.00
CA GLU A 276 -40.90 -42.47 22.68
C GLU A 276 -41.94 -42.29 23.79
N THR A 277 -41.96 -41.10 24.39
CA THR A 277 -42.90 -40.75 25.47
C THR A 277 -43.70 -39.49 25.15
N THR A 278 -43.33 -38.75 24.09
CA THR A 278 -44.01 -37.53 23.65
C THR A 278 -44.72 -37.80 22.34
N CYS A 279 -45.87 -38.47 22.44
CA CYS A 279 -46.56 -39.07 21.31
C CYS A 279 -47.39 -38.13 20.41
N ASN A 280 -47.09 -36.84 20.38
CA ASN A 280 -47.85 -35.84 19.63
C ASN A 280 -47.07 -34.59 19.21
N ASP A 281 -45.74 -34.63 19.24
CA ASP A 281 -44.90 -33.48 18.90
C ASP A 281 -44.33 -33.56 17.47
N GLY A 282 -44.59 -34.67 16.76
CA GLY A 282 -44.13 -34.89 15.39
C GLY A 282 -42.65 -35.29 15.30
N ASN A 283 -41.99 -35.57 16.43
CA ASN A 283 -40.59 -35.97 16.47
C ASN A 283 -40.43 -37.45 16.79
N ASP A 284 -39.30 -38.00 16.38
CA ASP A 284 -38.81 -39.32 16.79
C ASP A 284 -37.82 -39.06 17.93
N ASN A 285 -38.30 -39.14 19.17
CA ASN A 285 -37.58 -38.74 20.37
C ASN A 285 -36.65 -39.85 20.90
N ASP A 286 -36.84 -41.10 20.46
CA ASP A 286 -35.98 -42.25 20.79
C ASP A 286 -35.14 -42.79 19.61
N CYS A 287 -35.32 -42.21 18.42
CA CYS A 287 -34.64 -42.55 17.17
C CYS A 287 -34.80 -44.00 16.74
N ASP A 288 -35.94 -44.64 16.98
CA ASP A 288 -36.19 -46.01 16.50
C ASP A 288 -36.71 -46.06 15.05
N GLY A 289 -37.01 -44.89 14.48
CA GLY A 289 -37.50 -44.69 13.11
C GLY A 289 -39.02 -44.55 13.00
N PHE A 290 -39.75 -44.56 14.12
CA PHE A 290 -41.18 -44.30 14.20
C PHE A 290 -41.44 -42.96 14.92
N THR A 291 -42.61 -42.36 14.68
CA THR A 291 -42.96 -41.03 15.23
C THR A 291 -44.36 -41.07 15.81
N ASP A 292 -44.56 -40.42 16.96
CA ASP A 292 -45.86 -40.26 17.60
C ASP A 292 -46.70 -41.57 17.64
N CYS A 293 -47.90 -41.56 17.06
CA CYS A 293 -48.84 -42.67 17.06
C CYS A 293 -48.39 -43.88 16.21
N ASP A 294 -47.40 -43.70 15.34
CA ASP A 294 -46.81 -44.79 14.57
C ASP A 294 -45.74 -45.54 15.39
N ASP A 295 -45.34 -45.00 16.55
CA ASP A 295 -44.40 -45.60 17.49
C ASP A 295 -45.06 -46.64 18.42
N ALA A 296 -44.38 -47.75 18.66
CA ALA A 296 -44.86 -48.83 19.52
C ALA A 296 -44.91 -48.46 21.02
N ASN A 297 -44.02 -47.56 21.46
CA ASN A 297 -43.95 -47.05 22.82
C ASN A 297 -45.09 -46.08 23.14
N CYS A 298 -45.70 -45.48 22.10
CA CYS A 298 -46.88 -44.63 22.19
C CYS A 298 -48.22 -45.39 22.25
N ALA A 299 -48.19 -46.72 22.22
CA ALA A 299 -49.39 -47.54 22.28
C ALA A 299 -50.16 -47.32 23.60
N GLY A 300 -51.27 -46.58 23.53
CA GLY A 300 -52.15 -46.31 24.68
C GLY A 300 -51.86 -45.01 25.44
N VAL A 301 -50.93 -44.18 24.94
CA VAL A 301 -50.70 -42.81 25.38
C VAL A 301 -51.56 -41.91 24.48
N GLY A 302 -52.56 -41.23 25.05
CA GLY A 302 -53.62 -40.53 24.31
C GLY A 302 -53.53 -39.02 24.34
#